data_AF-I3UBD6-F1
#
_entry.id   AF-I3UBD6-F1
#
_cell.length_a   1.000
_cell.length_b   1.000
_cell.length_c   1.000
_cell.angle_alpha   90.00
_cell.angle_beta   90.00
_cell.angle_gamma   90.00
#
_symmetry.space_group_name_H-M   'P 1'
#
loop_
_entity.id
_entity.type
_entity.pdbx_description
1 polymer ?
#
loop_
_entity_poly.entity_id
_entity_poly.type
_entity_poly.pdbx_seq_one_letter_code
_entity_poly.pdbx_strand_id
1 'polypeptide(L)' 'MKALVIGNGGREHAIAWRLAQSPRISTVFVAPGNGGTATDPALTSLPISDLQQLAQFALDEQIALTVVGPEAPWLPVQ' A
#
# COMPACT_ATOMS: atom_id res chain seq x y z
N MET A 1 4.97 13.59 -1.31
CA MET A 1 5.52 12.31 -1.82
C MET A 1 4.43 11.24 -1.73
N LYS A 2 4.40 10.28 -2.66
CA LYS A 2 3.42 9.19 -2.63
C LYS A 2 4.02 7.97 -1.94
N ALA A 3 3.21 7.27 -1.15
CA ALA A 3 3.60 6.05 -0.47
C ALA A 3 2.70 4.88 -0.88
N LEU A 4 3.26 3.67 -0.89
CA LEU A 4 2.56 2.41 -1.13
C LEU A 4 2.68 1.53 0.11
N VAL A 5 1.56 1.06 0.65
CA VAL A 5 1.52 0.07 1.73
C VAL A 5 1.01 -1.24 1.14
N ILE A 6 1.80 -2.30 1.25
CA ILE A 6 1.43 -3.63 0.74
C ILE A 6 0.94 -4.48 1.90
N GLY A 7 -0.26 -5.04 1.76
CA GLY A 7 -0.95 -5.93 2.68
C GLY A 7 -2.42 -5.56 2.86
N ASN A 8 -3.13 -6.39 3.64
CA ASN A 8 -4.58 -6.30 3.83
C ASN A 8 -5.02 -6.42 5.30
N GLY A 9 -4.08 -6.44 6.25
CA GLY A 9 -4.37 -6.55 7.67
C GLY A 9 -4.70 -5.22 8.32
N GLY A 10 -5.11 -5.28 9.60
CA GLY A 10 -5.33 -4.08 10.41
C GLY A 10 -4.05 -3.29 10.68
N ARG A 11 -2.89 -3.96 10.71
CA ARG A 11 -1.58 -3.32 10.84
C ARG A 11 -1.29 -2.39 9.67
N GLU A 12 -1.50 -2.87 8.45
CA GLU A 12 -1.24 -2.08 7.24
C GLU A 12 -2.21 -0.90 7.14
N HIS A 13 -3.46 -1.08 7.55
CA HIS A 13 -4.39 0.03 7.68
C HIS A 13 -3.89 1.08 8.69
N ALA A 14 -3.48 0.69 9.90
CA ALA A 14 -2.98 1.62 10.90
C ALA A 14 -1.73 2.39 10.43
N ILE A 15 -0.82 1.72 9.72
CA ILE A 15 0.37 2.35 9.12
C ILE A 15 -0.04 3.34 8.03
N ALA A 16 -0.91 2.93 7.11
CA ALA A 16 -1.39 3.77 6.01
C ALA A 16 -2.10 5.03 6.55
N TRP A 17 -2.99 4.85 7.53
CA TRP A 17 -3.70 5.92 8.23
C TRP A 17 -2.72 6.91 8.89
N ARG A 18 -1.65 6.42 9.51
CA ARG A 18 -0.65 7.29 10.13
C ARG A 18 0.18 8.06 9.11
N LEU A 19 0.55 7.41 7.99
CA LEU A 19 1.29 8.03 6.89
C LEU A 19 0.47 9.16 6.23
N ALA A 20 -0.83 8.97 6.06
CA ALA A 20 -1.72 9.95 5.43
C ALA A 20 -1.82 11.28 6.20
N GLN A 21 -1.47 11.29 7.48
CA GLN A 21 -1.44 12.50 8.32
C GLN A 21 -0.12 13.28 8.22
N SER A 22 0.89 12.75 7.53
CA SER A 22 2.17 13.44 7.38
C SER A 22 2.05 14.57 6.34
N PRO A 23 2.48 15.81 6.65
CA PRO A 23 2.45 16.91 5.67
C PRO A 23 3.39 16.68 4.48
N ARG A 24 4.29 15.69 4.55
CA ARG A 24 5.19 15.30 3.45
C ARG A 24 4.55 14.30 2.49
N ILE A 25 3.45 13.66 2.88
CA ILE A 25 2.77 12.62 2.10
C ILE A 25 1.57 13.26 1.39
N SER A 26 1.50 13.08 0.08
CA SER A 26 0.41 13.59 -0.76
C SER A 26 -0.67 12.53 -1.01
N THR A 27 -0.28 11.25 -1.03
CA THR A 27 -1.17 10.13 -1.32
C THR A 27 -0.62 8.86 -0.68
N VAL A 28 -1.49 8.06 -0.09
CA VAL A 28 -1.16 6.73 0.42
C VAL A 28 -1.98 5.71 -0.36
N PHE A 29 -1.29 4.86 -1.11
CA PHE A 29 -1.88 3.71 -1.76
C PHE A 29 -1.80 2.50 -0.83
N VAL A 30 -2.83 1.65 -0.85
CA VAL A 30 -2.83 0.37 -0.12
C VAL A 30 -3.19 -0.77 -1.08
N ALA A 31 -2.38 -1.81 -1.12
CA ALA A 31 -2.54 -2.92 -2.06
C ALA A 31 -2.40 -4.30 -1.38
N PRO A 32 -3.38 -5.22 -1.48
CA PRO A 32 -4.70 -5.01 -2.05
C PRO A 32 -5.64 -4.21 -1.12
N GLY A 33 -5.26 -4.00 0.14
CA GLY A 33 -6.11 -3.37 1.14
C GLY A 33 -7.24 -4.28 1.64
N ASN A 34 -8.15 -3.69 2.41
CA ASN A 34 -9.35 -4.35 2.97
C ASN A 34 -10.55 -3.38 2.97
N GLY A 35 -11.70 -3.82 3.50
CA GLY A 35 -12.91 -3.00 3.55
C GLY A 35 -12.72 -1.66 4.28
N GLY A 36 -11.86 -1.62 5.30
CA GLY A 36 -11.56 -0.38 6.02
C GLY A 36 -10.75 0.61 5.18
N THR A 37 -9.67 0.15 4.54
CA THR A 37 -8.84 1.01 3.68
C THR A 37 -9.56 1.43 2.41
N ALA A 38 -10.59 0.69 1.97
CA ALA A 38 -11.43 1.05 0.84
C ALA A 38 -12.42 2.18 1.17
N THR A 39 -12.80 2.33 2.45
CA THR A 39 -13.75 3.36 2.91
C THR A 39 -13.09 4.57 3.56
N ASP A 40 -11.79 4.52 3.85
CA ASP A 40 -11.07 5.65 4.42
C ASP A 40 -10.78 6.70 3.32
N PRO A 41 -11.31 7.93 3.44
CA PRO A 41 -11.14 8.97 2.42
C PRO A 41 -9.71 9.48 2.29
N ALA A 42 -8.84 9.19 3.25
CA ALA A 42 -7.43 9.57 3.22
C ALA A 42 -6.55 8.56 2.45
N LEU A 43 -7.10 7.40 2.07
CA LEU A 43 -6.39 6.28 1.47
C LEU A 43 -6.90 5.99 0.05
N THR A 44 -6.03 5.41 -0.79
CA THR A 44 -6.40 4.93 -2.13
C THR A 44 -6.12 3.44 -2.21
N SER A 45 -7.17 2.62 -2.15
CA SER A 45 -7.03 1.16 -2.26
C SER A 45 -6.85 0.74 -3.72
N LEU A 46 -5.93 -0.18 -3.97
CA LEU A 46 -5.59 -0.72 -5.29
C LEU A 46 -5.87 -2.22 -5.30
N PRO A 47 -6.64 -2.77 -6.26
CA PRO A 47 -6.91 -4.19 -6.35
C PRO A 47 -5.74 -4.95 -7.02
N ILE A 48 -4.51 -4.71 -6.54
CA ILE A 48 -3.27 -5.31 -7.07
C ILE A 48 -2.65 -6.17 -5.98
N SER A 49 -2.35 -7.42 -6.30
CA SER A 49 -1.63 -8.36 -5.43
C SER A 49 -0.39 -8.97 -6.08
N ASP A 50 -0.25 -8.84 -7.40
CA ASP A 50 0.90 -9.34 -8.14
C ASP A 50 2.12 -8.43 -7.97
N LEU A 51 3.29 -9.02 -7.72
CA LEU A 51 4.52 -8.30 -7.44
C LEU A 51 5.05 -7.51 -8.65
N GLN A 52 4.93 -8.05 -9.86
CA GLN A 52 5.40 -7.35 -11.06
C GLN A 52 4.52 -6.13 -11.34
N GLN A 53 3.21 -6.27 -11.18
CA GLN A 53 2.27 -5.15 -11.28
C GLN A 53 2.52 -4.10 -10.19
N LEU A 54 2.80 -4.51 -8.95
CA LEU A 54 3.16 -3.58 -7.87
C LEU A 54 4.47 -2.83 -8.15
N ALA A 55 5.48 -3.53 -8.68
CA ALA A 55 6.75 -2.91 -9.05
C ALA A 55 6.57 -1.90 -10.19
N GLN A 56 5.82 -2.27 -11.22
CA GLN A 56 5.51 -1.38 -12.35
C GLN A 56 4.70 -0.17 -11.89
N PHE A 57 3.66 -0.39 -11.08
CA PHE A 57 2.86 0.68 -10.47
C PHE A 57 3.74 1.63 -9.65
N ALA A 58 4.65 1.10 -8.85
CA ALA A 58 5.54 1.92 -8.03
C ALA A 58 6.45 2.82 -8.87
N LEU A 59 6.92 2.32 -10.02
CA LEU A 59 7.70 3.10 -10.99
C LEU A 59 6.84 4.18 -11.66
N ASP A 60 5.69 3.80 -12.20
CA ASP A 60 4.82 4.69 -12.97
C ASP A 60 4.23 5.82 -12.11
N GLU A 61 3.82 5.51 -10.88
CA GLU A 61 3.29 6.51 -9.94
C GLU A 61 4.38 7.30 -9.21
N GLN A 62 5.66 6.98 -9.42
CA GLN A 62 6.80 7.56 -8.71
C GLN A 62 6.66 7.44 -7.20
N ILE A 63 6.38 6.23 -6.73
CA ILE A 63 6.28 5.93 -5.30
C ILE A 63 7.64 6.14 -4.64
N ALA A 64 7.66 7.01 -3.63
CA ALA A 64 8.89 7.40 -2.94
C ALA A 64 9.18 6.51 -1.71
N LEU A 65 8.16 5.81 -1.20
CA LEU A 65 8.27 4.91 -0.06
C LEU A 65 7.29 3.75 -0.23
N THR A 66 7.80 2.52 -0.15
CA THR A 66 6.98 1.31 -0.05
C THR A 66 7.15 0.68 1.32
N VAL A 67 6.04 0.37 1.99
CA VAL A 67 6.01 -0.37 3.26
C VAL A 67 5.41 -1.74 3.00
N VAL A 68 6.16 -2.81 3.27
CA VAL A 68 5.71 -4.20 3.10
C VAL A 68 5.24 -4.75 4.44
N GLY A 69 3.94 -5.05 4.55
CA GLY A 69 3.30 -5.48 5.78
C GLY A 69 3.32 -6.99 6.06
N PRO A 70 2.96 -7.87 5.12
CA PRO A 70 2.82 -9.30 5.39
C PRO A 70 4.15 -9.95 5.77
N GLU A 71 4.09 -10.80 6.80
CA GLU A 71 5.22 -11.62 7.26
C GLU A 71 5.32 -12.95 6.49
N ALA A 72 4.28 -13.31 5.73
CA ALA A 72 4.31 -14.49 4.88
C ALA A 72 5.40 -14.35 3.81
N PRO A 73 6.15 -15.42 3.51
CA PRO A 73 7.16 -15.39 2.47
C PRO A 73 6.48 -15.09 1.13
N TRP A 74 6.84 -13.97 0.52
CA TRP A 74 6.49 -13.59 -0.86
C TRP A 74 7.26 -14.43 -1.89
N LEU A 75 7.48 -15.71 -1.61
CA LEU A 75 8.10 -16.63 -2.55
C LEU A 75 7.03 -17.01 -3.59
N PRO A 76 7.36 -17.02 -4.89
CA PRO A 76 6.51 -17.70 -5.85
C PRO A 76 6.42 -19.15 -5.42
N VAL A 77 5.23 -19.60 -5.05
CA VAL A 77 4.96 -21.04 -5.03
C VAL A 77 5.08 -21.47 -6.49
N GLN A 78 6.12 -22.25 -6.79
CA GLN A 78 6.22 -22.97 -8.05
C GLN A 78 5.08 -23.98 -8.18
#